data_AF-L9YZP2-F1
#
_entry.id   AF-L9YZP2-F1
#
_cell.length_a   1.000
_cell.length_b   1.000
_cell.length_c   1.000
_cell.angle_alpha   90.00
_cell.angle_beta   90.00
_cell.angle_gamma   90.00
#
_symmetry.space_group_name_H-M   'P 1'
#
loop_
_entity.id
_entity.type
_entity.pdbx_description
1 polymer ?
#
loop_
_entity_poly.entity_id
_entity_poly.type
_entity_poly.pdbx_seq_one_letter_code
_entity_poly.pdbx_strand_id
1 'polypeptide(L)'
;MGDCGVQSALHDGCRRRHSGTSVGDYTELLTDRGYEKTADVERNELYEGRTIRFEKDIGNPVRFDAMVDALGCRQTEAEWSYRYLAQHSVTQELRTGRPVRARIPERELLFAVKLHSGRKADSRDLVVLAAGADFDRIATHLHRGESEKLAGRIETVLDRLTSEDFADAFKGVFEQQTVPEQDIDAVVEFLRDQQRRIDSEL
;
A
#
# COMPACT_ATOMS: atom_id res chain seq x y z
N MET A 1 6.93 68.15 -26.56
CA MET A 1 5.91 67.35 -25.87
C MET A 1 6.09 65.94 -26.41
N GLY A 2 7.00 65.13 -25.86
CA GLY A 2 6.82 64.39 -24.60
C GLY A 2 5.78 63.29 -24.88
N ASP A 3 6.12 62.02 -25.07
CA ASP A 3 6.94 61.23 -24.15
C ASP A 3 7.69 60.07 -24.85
N CYS A 4 8.77 59.66 -24.19
CA CYS A 4 9.75 58.65 -24.52
C CYS A 4 9.43 57.35 -23.76
N GLY A 5 9.72 56.16 -24.30
CA GLY A 5 9.59 54.94 -23.50
C GLY A 5 9.70 53.62 -24.28
N VAL A 6 10.92 53.31 -24.72
CA VAL A 6 11.32 51.95 -25.11
C VAL A 6 11.56 51.14 -23.83
N GLN A 7 11.04 49.91 -23.71
CA GLN A 7 11.84 48.77 -23.23
C GLN A 7 11.13 47.40 -23.30
N SER A 8 11.89 46.47 -23.88
CA SER A 8 11.77 45.02 -23.85
C SER A 8 11.74 44.46 -22.43
N ALA A 9 10.90 43.43 -22.21
CA ALA A 9 11.15 42.40 -21.20
C ALA A 9 10.51 41.07 -21.62
N LEU A 10 11.35 40.20 -22.18
CA LEU A 10 11.25 38.75 -22.05
C LEU A 10 11.54 38.34 -20.59
N HIS A 11 11.02 37.19 -20.16
CA HIS A 11 10.98 36.65 -18.77
C HIS A 11 9.96 37.40 -17.89
N ASP A 12 8.99 36.75 -17.25
CA ASP A 12 9.17 35.63 -16.31
C ASP A 12 7.82 34.91 -16.09
N GLY A 13 7.83 33.61 -15.78
CA GLY A 13 6.58 32.89 -15.47
C GLY A 13 6.60 31.36 -15.51
N CYS A 14 7.77 30.74 -15.33
CA CYS A 14 7.82 29.34 -14.90
C CYS A 14 7.24 29.24 -13.48
N ARG A 15 6.05 28.64 -13.35
CA ARG A 15 5.58 27.76 -12.24
C ARG A 15 4.05 27.76 -12.16
N ARG A 16 3.43 26.76 -12.80
CA ARG A 16 2.26 26.09 -12.20
C ARG A 16 2.59 24.62 -12.14
N ARG A 17 3.04 24.16 -10.96
CA ARG A 17 3.10 22.73 -10.66
C ARG A 17 1.65 22.25 -10.59
N HIS A 18 1.23 21.52 -11.60
CA HIS A 18 -0.05 20.81 -11.62
C HIS A 18 0.02 19.62 -10.65
N SER A 19 -0.27 19.85 -9.37
CA SER A 19 -0.68 18.76 -8.45
C SER A 19 -2.20 18.53 -8.46
N GLY A 20 -2.96 19.38 -9.17
CA GLY A 20 -4.43 19.36 -9.19
C GLY A 20 -5.10 18.60 -10.35
N THR A 21 -4.36 18.03 -11.31
CA THR A 21 -4.98 17.40 -12.51
C THR A 21 -5.38 15.94 -12.30
N SER A 22 -4.51 15.08 -11.77
CA SER A 22 -4.83 13.64 -11.69
C SER A 22 -6.01 13.31 -10.76
N VAL A 23 -6.06 13.89 -9.56
CA VAL A 23 -7.17 13.66 -8.62
C VAL A 23 -8.50 14.16 -9.19
N GLY A 24 -8.48 15.31 -9.88
CA GLY A 24 -9.64 15.85 -10.58
C GLY A 24 -10.14 14.90 -11.66
N ASP A 25 -9.25 14.47 -12.55
CA ASP A 25 -9.55 13.55 -13.65
C ASP A 25 -10.11 12.21 -13.12
N TYR A 26 -9.54 11.65 -12.06
CA TYR A 26 -10.05 10.43 -11.42
C TYR A 26 -11.41 10.63 -10.75
N THR A 27 -11.64 11.79 -10.14
CA THR A 27 -12.92 12.12 -9.52
C THR A 27 -14.02 12.17 -10.58
N GLU A 28 -13.79 12.89 -11.68
CA GLU A 28 -14.73 12.97 -12.82
C GLU A 28 -15.00 11.58 -13.41
N LEU A 29 -13.95 10.80 -13.68
CA LEU A 29 -14.05 9.44 -14.20
C LEU A 29 -14.93 8.52 -13.34
N LEU A 30 -14.80 8.61 -12.02
CA LEU A 30 -15.55 7.80 -11.05
C LEU A 30 -17.00 8.28 -10.94
N THR A 31 -17.21 9.61 -10.88
CA THR A 31 -18.55 10.19 -10.86
C THR A 31 -19.35 9.86 -12.12
N ASP A 32 -18.74 9.92 -13.31
CA ASP A 32 -19.36 9.49 -14.57
C ASP A 32 -19.76 8.01 -14.57
N ARG A 33 -19.08 7.19 -13.77
CA ARG A 33 -19.40 5.77 -13.57
C ARG A 33 -20.42 5.53 -12.46
N GLY A 34 -20.98 6.59 -11.88
CA GLY A 34 -21.97 6.52 -10.81
C GLY A 34 -21.40 6.25 -9.43
N TYR A 35 -20.12 6.56 -9.20
CA TYR A 35 -19.56 6.59 -7.85
C TYR A 35 -19.76 7.96 -7.20
N GLU A 36 -20.06 7.96 -5.91
CA GLU A 36 -20.16 9.15 -5.08
C GLU A 36 -18.94 9.26 -4.17
N LYS A 37 -18.36 10.45 -4.06
CA LYS A 37 -17.30 10.73 -3.10
C LYS A 37 -17.90 10.82 -1.70
N THR A 38 -17.57 9.87 -0.83
CA THR A 38 -18.13 9.78 0.53
C THR A 38 -17.16 10.19 1.63
N ALA A 39 -15.85 10.27 1.35
CA ALA A 39 -14.87 10.81 2.28
C ALA A 39 -13.65 11.42 1.58
N ASP A 40 -13.01 12.38 2.26
CA ASP A 40 -11.69 12.91 1.93
C ASP A 40 -10.99 13.16 3.25
N VAL A 41 -10.05 12.29 3.59
CA VAL A 41 -9.43 12.25 4.91
C VAL A 41 -7.94 12.37 4.76
N GLU A 42 -7.38 13.45 5.30
CA GLU A 42 -5.94 13.57 5.49
C GLU A 42 -5.47 12.50 6.49
N ARG A 43 -4.40 11.80 6.12
CA ARG A 43 -3.92 10.61 6.83
C ARG A 43 -2.67 10.87 7.64
N ASN A 44 -1.75 11.75 7.20
CA ASN A 44 -0.43 11.91 7.83
C ASN A 44 0.18 13.32 7.73
N GLU A 45 1.18 13.56 8.61
CA GLU A 45 1.98 14.79 8.72
C GLU A 45 3.25 14.78 7.84
N LEU A 46 3.83 13.61 7.50
CA LEU A 46 5.16 13.53 6.84
C LEU A 46 5.11 13.77 5.33
N TYR A 47 4.20 13.12 4.62
CA TYR A 47 4.03 13.28 3.16
C TYR A 47 2.68 13.90 2.77
N GLU A 48 1.96 14.49 3.73
CA GLU A 48 0.64 15.12 3.50
C GLU A 48 -0.35 14.16 2.81
N GLY A 49 -0.23 12.86 3.09
CA GLY A 49 -0.98 11.81 2.42
C GLY A 49 -2.49 11.90 2.70
N ARG A 50 -3.31 11.58 1.70
CA ARG A 50 -4.78 11.63 1.81
C ARG A 50 -5.43 10.35 1.32
N THR A 51 -6.59 10.03 1.87
CA THR A 51 -7.47 9.00 1.33
C THR A 51 -8.78 9.62 0.90
N ILE A 52 -9.05 9.54 -0.40
CA ILE A 52 -10.34 9.91 -0.98
C ILE A 52 -11.14 8.64 -1.23
N ARG A 53 -12.34 8.58 -0.67
CA ARG A 53 -13.22 7.42 -0.77
C ARG A 53 -14.38 7.70 -1.71
N PHE A 54 -14.62 6.73 -2.58
CA PHE A 54 -15.75 6.69 -3.49
C PHE A 54 -16.55 5.42 -3.25
N GLU A 55 -17.87 5.52 -3.29
CA GLU A 55 -18.76 4.37 -3.14
C GLU A 55 -19.82 4.36 -4.24
N LYS A 56 -20.18 3.16 -4.69
CA LYS A 56 -21.26 2.93 -5.64
C LYS A 56 -22.05 1.72 -5.18
N ASP A 57 -23.35 1.88 -5.04
CA ASP A 57 -24.24 0.75 -4.78
C ASP A 57 -24.71 0.12 -6.10
N ILE A 58 -24.43 -1.18 -6.26
CA ILE A 58 -24.90 -2.00 -7.39
C ILE A 58 -25.79 -3.16 -6.92
N GLY A 59 -26.45 -3.00 -5.77
CA GLY A 59 -27.09 -4.06 -5.00
C GLY A 59 -26.18 -4.63 -3.90
N ASN A 60 -24.88 -4.30 -3.95
CA ASN A 60 -23.89 -4.43 -2.90
C ASN A 60 -22.93 -3.23 -2.99
N PRO A 61 -22.56 -2.56 -1.88
CA PRO A 61 -21.66 -1.41 -1.91
C PRO A 61 -20.27 -1.77 -2.43
N VAL A 62 -19.85 -1.12 -3.52
CA VAL A 62 -18.48 -1.19 -4.06
C VAL A 62 -17.74 0.08 -3.66
N ARG A 63 -16.61 -0.09 -2.97
CA ARG A 63 -15.77 1.01 -2.51
C ARG A 63 -14.48 1.11 -3.34
N PHE A 64 -14.10 2.34 -3.66
CA PHE A 64 -12.81 2.68 -4.23
C PHE A 64 -12.12 3.72 -3.34
N ASP A 65 -10.98 3.33 -2.76
CA ASP A 65 -10.16 4.22 -1.92
C ASP A 65 -8.94 4.66 -2.74
N ALA A 66 -8.88 5.96 -3.10
CA ALA A 66 -7.72 6.57 -3.72
C ALA A 66 -6.75 7.04 -2.63
N MET A 67 -5.55 6.47 -2.61
CA MET A 67 -4.45 6.88 -1.74
C MET A 67 -3.61 7.92 -2.50
N VAL A 68 -3.72 9.19 -2.07
CA VAL A 68 -3.08 10.33 -2.72
C VAL A 68 -1.81 10.66 -1.95
N ASP A 69 -0.71 10.85 -2.70
CA ASP A 69 0.63 11.22 -2.25
C ASP A 69 1.36 10.22 -1.34
N ALA A 70 0.64 9.43 -0.53
CA ALA A 70 1.22 8.37 0.28
C ALA A 70 0.21 7.30 0.70
N LEU A 71 0.75 6.13 1.05
CA LEU A 71 0.06 5.06 1.74
C LEU A 71 0.57 5.01 3.18
N GLY A 72 -0.31 5.17 4.15
CA GLY A 72 0.02 5.09 5.57
C GLY A 72 -0.64 3.91 6.28
N CYS A 73 0.02 3.41 7.32
CA CYS A 73 -0.52 2.44 8.26
C CYS A 73 -0.63 3.06 9.66
N ARG A 74 -1.85 3.39 10.09
CA ARG A 74 -2.09 4.00 11.41
C ARG A 74 -1.65 3.13 12.58
N GLN A 75 -1.69 1.81 12.42
CA GLN A 75 -1.37 0.87 13.48
C GLN A 75 0.11 0.84 13.85
N THR A 76 0.99 1.31 12.96
CA THR A 76 2.45 1.30 13.13
C THR A 76 3.09 2.65 12.80
N GLU A 77 2.28 3.62 12.38
CA GLU A 77 2.72 4.92 11.86
C GLU A 77 3.65 4.84 10.64
N ALA A 78 3.74 3.67 10.01
CA ALA A 78 4.52 3.48 8.81
C ALA A 78 3.89 4.21 7.62
N GLU A 79 4.73 4.78 6.76
CA GLU A 79 4.28 5.48 5.56
C GLU A 79 5.19 5.20 4.35
N TRP A 80 4.57 5.11 3.17
CA TRP A 80 5.24 4.99 1.88
C TRP A 80 4.71 6.09 0.95
N SER A 81 5.58 7.01 0.56
CA SER A 81 5.23 8.04 -0.42
C SER A 81 4.89 7.42 -1.78
N TYR A 82 4.10 8.13 -2.58
CA TYR A 82 3.77 7.76 -3.95
C TYR A 82 5.03 7.53 -4.78
N ARG A 83 6.06 8.37 -4.62
CA ARG A 83 7.34 8.19 -5.30
C ARG A 83 8.00 6.87 -4.93
N TYR A 84 7.98 6.50 -3.64
CA TYR A 84 8.53 5.23 -3.19
C TYR A 84 7.75 4.05 -3.77
N LEU A 85 6.41 4.07 -3.67
CA LEU A 85 5.54 3.05 -4.27
C LEU A 85 5.79 2.92 -5.77
N ALA A 86 5.88 4.04 -6.50
CA ALA A 86 6.10 4.05 -7.94
C ALA A 86 7.48 3.50 -8.34
N GLN A 87 8.52 3.73 -7.53
CA GLN A 87 9.86 3.17 -7.71
C GLN A 87 9.88 1.66 -7.48
N HIS A 88 9.13 1.19 -6.50
CA HIS A 88 9.04 -0.21 -6.08
C HIS A 88 7.78 -0.88 -6.62
N SER A 89 7.45 -0.58 -7.88
CA SER A 89 6.32 -1.16 -8.58
C SER A 89 6.74 -1.74 -9.92
N VAL A 90 6.03 -2.80 -10.31
CA VAL A 90 6.21 -3.47 -11.59
C VAL A 90 4.94 -3.34 -12.43
N THR A 91 5.11 -3.25 -13.76
CA THR A 91 3.96 -3.31 -14.67
C THR A 91 3.66 -4.77 -14.98
N GLN A 92 2.46 -5.23 -14.61
CA GLN A 92 2.01 -6.60 -14.87
C GLN A 92 0.68 -6.61 -15.60
N GLU A 93 0.43 -7.68 -16.34
CA GLU A 93 -0.89 -7.97 -16.89
C GLU A 93 -1.71 -8.73 -15.83
N LEU A 94 -2.81 -8.13 -15.42
CA LEU A 94 -3.75 -8.72 -14.47
C LEU A 94 -4.75 -9.59 -15.22
N ARG A 95 -4.89 -10.83 -14.76
CA ARG A 95 -5.90 -11.79 -15.23
C ARG A 95 -7.26 -11.45 -14.64
N THR A 96 -7.88 -10.39 -15.16
CA THR A 96 -9.29 -10.09 -14.89
C THR A 96 -10.17 -10.67 -16.01
N GLY A 97 -11.49 -10.42 -15.99
CA GLY A 97 -12.36 -10.80 -17.11
C GLY A 97 -11.93 -10.23 -18.47
N ARG A 98 -11.05 -9.23 -18.48
CA ARG A 98 -10.29 -8.75 -19.64
C ARG A 98 -8.83 -8.50 -19.24
N PRO A 99 -7.83 -8.72 -20.11
CA PRO A 99 -6.45 -8.37 -19.77
C PRO A 99 -6.31 -6.88 -19.47
N VAL A 100 -5.82 -6.54 -18.29
CA VAL A 100 -5.55 -5.15 -17.88
C VAL A 100 -4.08 -5.05 -17.49
N ARG A 101 -3.33 -4.14 -18.14
CA ARG A 101 -1.97 -3.83 -17.72
C ARG A 101 -2.02 -2.77 -16.62
N ALA A 102 -1.47 -3.09 -15.46
CA ALA A 102 -1.45 -2.19 -14.31
C ALA A 102 -0.05 -2.13 -13.71
N ARG A 103 0.29 -0.96 -13.17
CA ARG A 103 1.44 -0.81 -12.27
C ARG A 103 0.98 -1.21 -10.87
N ILE A 104 1.60 -2.25 -10.32
CA ILE A 104 1.32 -2.74 -8.98
C ILE A 104 2.60 -2.75 -8.15
N PRO A 105 2.54 -2.53 -6.83
CA PRO A 105 3.72 -2.64 -5.99
C PRO A 105 4.33 -4.04 -6.13
N GLU A 106 5.65 -4.12 -6.07
CA GLU A 106 6.34 -5.40 -6.05
C GLU A 106 5.92 -6.23 -4.83
N ARG A 107 6.08 -7.54 -4.97
CA ARG A 107 5.61 -8.52 -3.99
C ARG A 107 6.17 -8.25 -2.60
N GLU A 108 7.46 -7.91 -2.53
CA GLU A 108 8.18 -7.65 -1.30
C GLU A 108 7.64 -6.39 -0.58
N LEU A 109 7.30 -5.35 -1.34
CA LEU A 109 6.66 -4.15 -0.80
C LEU A 109 5.22 -4.43 -0.34
N LEU A 110 4.45 -5.21 -1.10
CA LEU A 110 3.11 -5.63 -0.69
C LEU A 110 3.14 -6.45 0.61
N PHE A 111 4.16 -7.31 0.77
CA PHE A 111 4.36 -8.07 2.00
C PHE A 111 4.56 -7.13 3.18
N ALA A 112 5.50 -6.18 3.09
CA ALA A 112 5.75 -5.22 4.17
C ALA A 112 4.49 -4.42 4.52
N VAL A 113 3.81 -3.84 3.52
CA VAL A 113 2.56 -3.09 3.73
C VAL A 113 1.48 -3.93 4.44
N LYS A 114 1.32 -5.20 4.06
CA LYS A 114 0.34 -6.09 4.70
C LYS A 114 0.73 -6.49 6.12
N LEU A 115 2.02 -6.66 6.38
CA LEU A 115 2.53 -6.96 7.73
C LEU A 115 2.25 -5.78 8.68
N HIS A 116 2.51 -4.54 8.24
CA HIS A 116 2.15 -3.35 9.02
C HIS A 116 0.64 -3.25 9.29
N SER A 117 -0.20 -3.60 8.31
CA SER A 117 -1.67 -3.66 8.47
C SER A 117 -2.09 -4.70 9.51
N GLY A 118 -1.52 -5.92 9.44
CA GLY A 118 -1.70 -6.99 10.42
C GLY A 118 -3.14 -7.47 10.60
N ARG A 119 -4.02 -7.33 9.59
CA ARG A 119 -5.42 -7.83 9.68
C ARG A 119 -5.45 -9.35 9.61
N LYS A 120 -6.53 -9.96 10.11
CA LYS A 120 -6.69 -11.43 10.10
C LYS A 120 -6.52 -12.03 8.70
N ALA A 121 -7.04 -11.37 7.67
CA ALA A 121 -6.86 -11.79 6.28
C ALA A 121 -5.41 -11.64 5.81
N ASP A 122 -4.71 -10.57 6.25
CA ASP A 122 -3.35 -10.27 5.81
C ASP A 122 -2.36 -11.39 6.20
N SER A 123 -2.52 -12.05 7.36
CA SER A 123 -1.63 -13.15 7.78
C SER A 123 -1.56 -14.29 6.75
N ARG A 124 -2.68 -14.63 6.11
CA ARG A 124 -2.70 -15.65 5.04
C ARG A 124 -2.11 -15.14 3.75
N ASP A 125 -2.37 -13.87 3.42
CA ASP A 125 -1.82 -13.22 2.23
C ASP A 125 -0.29 -13.11 2.31
N LEU A 126 0.29 -12.96 3.51
CA LEU A 126 1.75 -12.97 3.70
C LEU A 126 2.37 -14.29 3.27
N VAL A 127 1.75 -15.42 3.56
CA VAL A 127 2.23 -16.74 3.10
C VAL A 127 2.21 -16.83 1.58
N VAL A 128 1.13 -16.38 0.93
CA VAL A 128 1.04 -16.35 -0.54
C VAL A 128 2.06 -15.37 -1.15
N LEU A 129 2.29 -14.23 -0.50
CA LEU A 129 3.27 -13.26 -0.94
C LEU A 129 4.70 -13.71 -0.65
N ALA A 130 4.95 -14.64 0.27
CA ALA A 130 6.28 -15.17 0.53
C ALA A 130 6.76 -16.15 -0.54
N ALA A 131 5.83 -16.82 -1.22
CA ALA A 131 6.15 -17.81 -2.26
C ALA A 131 7.01 -17.19 -3.38
N GLY A 132 8.31 -17.46 -3.34
CA GLY A 132 9.31 -16.91 -4.25
C GLY A 132 9.57 -15.40 -4.07
N ALA A 133 9.36 -14.85 -2.87
CA ALA A 133 9.80 -13.50 -2.53
C ALA A 133 11.25 -13.48 -2.04
N ASP A 134 11.89 -12.33 -2.20
CA ASP A 134 13.20 -12.05 -1.61
C ASP A 134 13.02 -11.42 -0.21
N PHE A 135 13.30 -12.19 0.84
CA PHE A 135 13.16 -11.75 2.22
C PHE A 135 14.11 -10.61 2.62
N ASP A 136 15.29 -10.51 1.99
CA ASP A 136 16.19 -9.39 2.23
C ASP A 136 15.58 -8.10 1.67
N ARG A 137 14.96 -8.16 0.49
CA ARG A 137 14.17 -7.03 -0.05
C ARG A 137 12.97 -6.69 0.82
N ILE A 138 12.24 -7.67 1.34
CA ILE A 138 11.12 -7.41 2.28
C ILE A 138 11.62 -6.57 3.45
N ALA A 139 12.75 -6.95 4.06
CA ALA A 139 13.33 -6.21 5.18
C ALA A 139 13.61 -4.75 4.84
N THR A 140 14.07 -4.43 3.62
CA THR A 140 14.30 -3.03 3.20
C THR A 140 13.03 -2.16 3.16
N HIS A 141 11.86 -2.78 3.04
CA HIS A 141 10.57 -2.08 3.03
C HIS A 141 9.93 -1.99 4.42
N LEU A 142 10.39 -2.82 5.36
CA LEU A 142 9.72 -3.11 6.62
C LEU A 142 10.08 -2.14 7.75
N HIS A 143 11.31 -1.68 7.84
CA HIS A 143 11.76 -0.80 8.93
C HIS A 143 11.27 0.65 8.73
N ARG A 144 9.99 0.89 9.01
CA ARG A 144 9.28 2.16 8.88
C ARG A 144 8.27 2.36 10.00
N GLY A 145 8.01 3.63 10.35
CA GLY A 145 7.11 3.95 11.45
C GLY A 145 7.76 3.62 12.80
N GLU A 146 6.92 3.31 13.80
CA GLU A 146 7.37 2.97 15.14
C GLU A 146 7.74 1.49 15.28
N SER A 147 8.98 1.23 15.66
CA SER A 147 9.54 -0.12 15.80
C SER A 147 8.78 -0.98 16.82
N GLU A 148 8.40 -0.44 18.00
CA GLU A 148 7.61 -1.17 19.00
C GLU A 148 6.25 -1.60 18.46
N LYS A 149 5.54 -0.70 17.75
CA LYS A 149 4.25 -1.01 17.14
C LYS A 149 4.40 -2.07 16.04
N LEU A 150 5.49 -2.02 15.28
CA LEU A 150 5.82 -3.04 14.29
C LEU A 150 6.11 -4.40 14.94
N ALA A 151 6.89 -4.45 16.02
CA ALA A 151 7.15 -5.67 16.79
C ALA A 151 5.84 -6.32 17.26
N GLY A 152 4.91 -5.53 17.82
CA GLY A 152 3.59 -6.02 18.21
C GLY A 152 2.74 -6.55 17.03
N ARG A 153 2.91 -6.00 15.82
CA ARG A 153 2.27 -6.56 14.60
C ARG A 153 2.90 -7.88 14.19
N ILE A 154 4.22 -8.00 14.28
CA ILE A 154 4.94 -9.25 14.00
C ILE A 154 4.46 -10.34 14.95
N GLU A 155 4.39 -10.08 16.26
CA GLU A 155 3.87 -11.01 17.27
C GLU A 155 2.45 -11.46 16.94
N THR A 156 1.55 -10.51 16.67
CA THR A 156 0.15 -10.81 16.29
C THR A 156 0.05 -11.72 15.06
N VAL A 157 0.94 -11.55 14.08
CA VAL A 157 0.97 -12.38 12.87
C VAL A 157 1.55 -13.76 13.19
N LEU A 158 2.64 -13.83 13.96
CA LEU A 158 3.24 -15.09 14.41
C LEU A 158 2.22 -15.97 15.13
N ASP A 159 1.50 -15.42 16.12
CA ASP A 159 0.47 -16.15 16.88
C ASP A 159 -0.60 -16.78 15.97
N ARG A 160 -0.96 -16.07 14.89
CA ARG A 160 -1.94 -16.57 13.91
C ARG A 160 -1.37 -17.64 13.00
N LEU A 161 -0.12 -17.49 12.55
CA LEU A 161 0.53 -18.46 11.68
C LEU A 161 0.81 -19.78 12.41
N THR A 162 1.10 -19.71 13.72
CA THR A 162 1.38 -20.89 14.55
C THR A 162 0.15 -21.46 15.24
N SER A 163 -1.04 -20.90 15.00
CA SER A 163 -2.30 -21.41 15.54
C SER A 163 -2.70 -22.71 14.85
N GLU A 164 -3.26 -23.66 15.61
CA GLU A 164 -3.81 -24.93 15.09
C GLU A 164 -4.91 -24.69 14.03
N ASP A 165 -5.65 -23.59 14.12
CA ASP A 165 -6.73 -23.24 13.19
C ASP A 165 -6.23 -22.61 11.88
N PHE A 166 -4.94 -22.27 11.77
CA PHE A 166 -4.42 -21.56 10.60
C PHE A 166 -4.61 -22.35 9.31
N ALA A 167 -4.32 -23.65 9.36
CA ALA A 167 -4.36 -24.49 8.18
C ALA A 167 -5.76 -24.57 7.57
N ASP A 168 -6.79 -24.74 8.40
CA ASP A 168 -8.18 -24.76 7.95
C ASP A 168 -8.63 -23.39 7.44
N ALA A 169 -8.23 -22.31 8.13
CA ALA A 169 -8.50 -20.96 7.69
C ALA A 169 -7.83 -20.60 6.35
N PHE A 170 -6.66 -21.18 6.06
CA PHE A 170 -5.94 -21.00 4.80
C PHE A 170 -6.61 -21.78 3.66
N LYS A 171 -6.81 -23.08 3.85
CA LYS A 171 -7.49 -23.97 2.88
C LYS A 171 -8.85 -23.42 2.47
N GLY A 172 -9.65 -22.96 3.45
CA GLY A 172 -10.98 -22.43 3.20
C GLY A 172 -11.02 -21.15 2.36
N VAL A 173 -9.99 -20.29 2.45
CA VAL A 173 -9.96 -19.02 1.69
C VAL A 173 -9.39 -19.17 0.30
N PHE A 174 -8.40 -20.04 0.12
CA PHE A 174 -7.80 -20.26 -1.20
C PHE A 174 -8.39 -21.46 -1.94
N GLU A 175 -9.41 -22.10 -1.38
CA GLU A 175 -10.06 -23.31 -1.93
C GLU A 175 -9.04 -24.42 -2.23
N GLN A 176 -8.03 -24.56 -1.37
CA GLN A 176 -6.94 -25.53 -1.52
C GLN A 176 -7.14 -26.75 -0.61
N GLN A 177 -6.63 -27.90 -1.04
CA GLN A 177 -6.68 -29.14 -0.26
C GLN A 177 -5.53 -29.27 0.74
N THR A 178 -4.43 -28.56 0.50
CA THR A 178 -3.20 -28.58 1.31
C THR A 178 -2.76 -27.16 1.65
N VAL A 179 -1.82 -27.05 2.59
CA VAL A 179 -1.17 -25.78 2.94
C VAL A 179 0.30 -25.80 2.48
N PRO A 180 0.89 -24.66 2.13
CA PRO A 180 2.29 -24.58 1.76
C PRO A 180 3.17 -24.51 3.03
N GLU A 181 3.40 -25.64 3.69
CA GLU A 181 4.14 -25.72 4.97
C GLU A 181 5.51 -25.02 4.91
N GLN A 182 6.24 -25.21 3.81
CA GLN A 182 7.55 -24.59 3.61
C GLN A 182 7.48 -23.05 3.56
N ASP A 183 6.46 -22.48 2.92
CA ASP A 183 6.28 -21.03 2.87
C ASP A 183 5.85 -20.48 4.23
N ILE A 184 5.05 -21.24 4.99
CA ILE A 184 4.65 -20.89 6.36
C ILE A 184 5.88 -20.84 7.27
N ASP A 185 6.70 -21.88 7.25
CA ASP A 185 7.93 -21.97 8.06
C ASP A 185 8.89 -20.83 7.70
N ALA A 186 9.10 -20.56 6.41
CA ALA A 186 9.95 -19.46 5.95
C ALA A 186 9.46 -18.10 6.45
N VAL A 187 8.15 -17.85 6.41
CA VAL A 187 7.57 -16.61 6.96
C VAL A 187 7.76 -16.54 8.48
N VAL A 188 7.52 -17.63 9.21
CA VAL A 188 7.69 -17.67 10.67
C VAL A 188 9.14 -17.40 11.06
N GLU A 189 10.10 -18.03 10.39
CA GLU A 189 11.53 -17.80 10.60
C GLU A 189 11.91 -16.35 10.33
N PHE A 190 11.50 -15.81 9.16
CA PHE A 190 11.76 -14.42 8.81
C PHE A 190 11.19 -13.45 9.85
N LEU A 191 9.95 -13.66 10.29
CA LEU A 191 9.29 -12.78 11.27
C LEU A 191 9.98 -12.83 12.64
N ARG A 192 10.42 -14.01 13.10
CA ARG A 192 11.21 -14.15 14.33
C ARG A 192 12.56 -13.44 14.23
N ASP A 193 13.19 -13.49 13.06
CA ASP A 193 14.43 -12.75 12.81
C ASP A 193 14.23 -11.24 12.87
N GLN A 194 13.16 -10.73 12.24
CA GLN A 194 12.84 -9.30 12.30
C GLN A 194 12.49 -8.84 13.73
N GLN A 195 11.75 -9.66 14.48
CA GLN A 195 11.44 -9.37 15.88
C GLN A 195 12.72 -9.25 16.72
N ARG A 196 13.63 -10.23 16.63
CA ARG A 196 14.92 -10.19 17.34
C ARG A 196 15.77 -8.97 16.99
N ARG A 197 15.76 -8.55 15.71
CA ARG A 197 16.48 -7.34 15.28
C ARG A 197 15.88 -6.09 15.91
N ILE A 198 14.55 -5.94 15.85
CA ILE A 198 13.86 -4.81 16.47
C ILE A 198 14.13 -4.77 17.98
N ASP A 199 13.99 -5.89 18.68
CA ASP A 199 14.24 -5.98 20.12
C ASP A 199 15.68 -5.64 20.50
N SER A 200 16.65 -5.83 19.60
CA SER A 200 18.05 -5.46 19.84
C SER A 200 18.35 -3.96 19.65
N GLU A 201 17.43 -3.22 19.04
CA GLU A 201 17.55 -1.79 18.72
C GLU A 201 16.71 -0.89 19.65
N LEU A 202 15.86 -1.49 20.49
CA LEU A 202 15.04 -0.82 21.52
C LEU A 202 15.80 -0.68 22.85
#